data_AF-A0A2A4YAD9-F1
#
_entry.id   AF-A0A2A4YAD9-F1
#
_cell.length_a   1.000
_cell.length_b   1.000
_cell.length_c   1.000
_cell.angle_alpha   90.00
_cell.angle_beta   90.00
_cell.angle_gamma   90.00
#
_symmetry.space_group_name_H-M   'P 1'
#
loop_
_entity.id
_entity.type
_entity.pdbx_description
1 polymer ?
#
loop_
_entity_poly.entity_id
_entity_poly.type
_entity_poly.pdbx_seq_one_letter_code
_entity_poly.pdbx_strand_id
1 'polypeptide(L)'
;MTGYSGRAGVLGLGLVRDKYRCGSGFLLKSFLLKSLAKTTLITAIFFPSFSAFSAVSDITVTDVTTRALSVVWVSDEPISTATLRIYSDINGVSELTPGLNVTTDSVVVANAHVQGIAKVTVSGLAADTDYYIQTETVGSTGLVTLPAFSSLTLARTALETNKVNASSLPIVNDVLVHDVFFPDGVTPAPGTLVIVNAQGLSAYPLTSFVGENGFAPQTAAIDTNNFFGTDGRSLELAADDALKLTVFRGLLCNTEFANQKYIEHRRTPVHEETPVITEVELTPKCYISDPFCDNTVNVLDVQFVLNSFGNNLGTCAYNPGVDVISDGQINVLDVQRVLNDFGNTVPSVN
;
A
#
# COMPACT_ATOMS: atom_id res chain seq x y z
N MET A 1 40.61 58.24 3.84
CA MET A 1 40.49 59.29 4.88
C MET A 1 39.20 59.05 5.64
N THR A 2 39.34 58.93 6.98
CA THR A 2 38.33 59.06 8.07
C THR A 2 37.03 58.22 7.96
N GLY A 3 36.64 57.36 8.90
CA GLY A 3 37.03 57.17 10.31
C GLY A 3 35.80 57.28 11.23
N TYR A 4 35.84 56.58 12.38
CA TYR A 4 34.90 56.43 13.52
C TYR A 4 34.08 55.12 13.54
N SER A 5 34.30 54.14 14.45
CA SER A 5 34.41 54.10 15.95
C SER A 5 33.03 54.19 16.63
N GLY A 6 32.59 53.29 17.53
CA GLY A 6 33.19 52.10 18.14
C GLY A 6 32.31 51.51 19.28
N ARG A 7 32.85 50.47 19.94
CA ARG A 7 32.52 49.86 21.27
C ARG A 7 31.19 49.09 21.39
N ALA A 8 31.13 47.80 21.78
CA ALA A 8 31.75 46.96 22.83
C ALA A 8 30.75 46.67 23.97
N GLY A 9 30.40 45.39 24.12
CA GLY A 9 29.60 44.85 25.23
C GLY A 9 29.86 43.35 25.39
N VAL A 10 30.65 43.01 26.39
CA VAL A 10 31.02 41.66 26.85
C VAL A 10 30.03 41.20 27.91
N LEU A 11 29.59 39.94 27.87
CA LEU A 11 28.99 39.13 28.96
C LEU A 11 28.71 37.75 28.33
N GLY A 12 29.03 36.58 28.84
CA GLY A 12 29.60 36.11 30.10
C GLY A 12 29.30 34.61 30.12
N LEU A 13 30.35 33.76 30.08
CA LEU A 13 30.26 32.30 30.09
C LEU A 13 29.70 31.79 31.43
N GLY A 14 28.62 31.00 31.38
CA GLY A 14 28.08 30.24 32.52
C GLY A 14 27.98 28.76 32.18
N LEU A 15 29.03 28.00 32.50
CA LEU A 15 29.03 26.54 32.52
C LEU A 15 28.35 26.06 33.80
N VAL A 16 27.26 25.30 33.68
CA VAL A 16 26.69 24.52 34.81
C VAL A 16 26.94 23.04 34.53
N ARG A 17 27.84 22.46 35.33
CA ARG A 17 28.13 21.03 35.45
C ARG A 17 27.44 20.55 36.72
N ASP A 18 26.39 19.74 36.59
CA ASP A 18 25.85 19.00 37.72
C ASP A 18 26.30 17.54 37.70
N LYS A 19 27.12 17.21 38.69
CA LYS A 19 27.50 15.86 39.10
C LYS A 19 26.50 15.39 40.15
N TYR A 20 25.83 14.27 39.92
CA TYR A 20 25.21 13.49 40.99
C TYR A 20 25.92 12.15 41.17
N ARG A 21 26.60 12.00 42.31
CA ARG A 21 27.06 10.73 42.89
C ARG A 21 26.98 10.85 44.42
N CYS A 22 26.16 10.00 45.02
CA CYS A 22 26.17 9.49 46.41
C CYS A 22 24.86 8.68 46.55
N GLY A 23 24.77 7.48 47.10
CA GLY A 23 25.68 6.61 47.83
C GLY A 23 24.82 5.57 48.57
N SER A 24 25.45 4.47 49.04
CA SER A 24 24.99 3.54 50.11
C SER A 24 23.64 2.83 49.89
N GLY A 25 23.56 1.50 49.75
CA GLY A 25 24.06 0.50 50.70
C GLY A 25 22.89 0.00 51.56
N PHE A 26 22.29 -1.14 51.22
CA PHE A 26 21.37 -1.83 52.14
C PHE A 26 21.60 -3.34 52.12
N LEU A 27 21.79 -3.85 53.34
CA LEU A 27 22.15 -5.20 53.73
C LEU A 27 20.97 -6.17 53.66
N LEU A 28 21.31 -7.42 53.32
CA LEU A 28 20.74 -8.70 53.74
C LEU A 28 19.57 -8.66 54.75
N LYS A 29 18.52 -9.45 54.47
CA LYS A 29 17.98 -10.41 55.44
C LYS A 29 17.19 -11.53 54.75
N SER A 30 17.80 -12.70 54.76
CA SER A 30 17.18 -14.01 54.59
C SER A 30 16.13 -14.25 55.68
N PHE A 31 14.92 -14.68 55.30
CA PHE A 31 14.00 -15.36 56.20
C PHE A 31 13.51 -16.65 55.53
N LEU A 32 13.98 -17.77 56.07
CA LEU A 32 13.30 -19.06 55.98
C LEU A 32 11.97 -18.97 56.75
N LEU A 33 10.90 -19.59 56.25
CA LEU A 33 10.25 -20.73 56.92
C LEU A 33 8.97 -21.20 56.17
N LYS A 34 8.91 -22.54 56.00
CA LYS A 34 7.74 -23.43 56.12
C LYS A 34 6.75 -23.58 54.95
N SER A 35 7.08 -24.57 54.11
CA SER A 35 6.30 -25.80 53.89
C SER A 35 4.81 -25.75 54.28
N LEU A 36 3.95 -25.57 53.27
CA LEU A 36 2.54 -25.95 53.34
C LEU A 36 2.25 -26.92 52.18
N ALA A 37 1.53 -27.99 52.50
CA ALA A 37 1.30 -29.17 51.69
C ALA A 37 0.76 -28.86 50.28
N LYS A 38 1.44 -29.38 49.26
CA LYS A 38 0.98 -29.40 47.86
C LYS A 38 -0.08 -30.48 47.70
N THR A 39 -1.34 -30.10 47.84
CA THR A 39 -2.46 -30.85 47.25
C THR A 39 -2.71 -30.26 45.86
N THR A 40 -2.00 -30.77 44.85
CA THR A 40 -2.18 -30.34 43.46
C THR A 40 -3.48 -30.93 42.92
N LEU A 41 -4.58 -30.20 43.13
CA LEU A 41 -5.84 -30.42 42.43
C LEU A 41 -5.60 -30.05 40.95
N ILE A 42 -5.46 -31.06 40.08
CA ILE A 42 -5.38 -30.88 38.64
C ILE A 42 -6.80 -30.55 38.15
N THR A 43 -7.15 -29.27 38.20
CA THR A 43 -8.34 -28.77 37.49
C THR A 43 -8.00 -28.81 36.00
N ALA A 44 -8.50 -29.82 35.29
CA ALA A 44 -8.47 -29.86 33.84
C ALA A 44 -9.34 -28.71 33.32
N ILE A 45 -8.73 -27.53 33.15
CA ILE A 45 -9.35 -26.42 32.45
C ILE A 45 -9.43 -26.85 30.99
N PHE A 46 -10.59 -27.36 30.59
CA PHE A 46 -10.96 -27.49 29.19
C PHE A 46 -11.04 -26.06 28.62
N PHE A 47 -9.90 -25.56 28.14
CA PHE A 47 -9.91 -24.42 27.24
C PHE A 47 -10.57 -24.91 25.96
N PRO A 48 -11.75 -24.37 25.55
CA PRO A 48 -12.25 -24.65 24.22
C PRO A 48 -11.15 -24.25 23.25
N SER A 49 -10.72 -25.20 22.41
CA SER A 49 -9.81 -24.93 21.31
C SER A 49 -10.55 -24.02 20.34
N PHE A 50 -10.37 -22.71 20.50
CA PHE A 50 -10.79 -21.74 19.50
C PHE A 50 -10.01 -22.10 18.23
N SER A 51 -10.72 -22.58 17.21
CA SER A 51 -10.14 -22.70 15.88
C SER A 51 -9.87 -21.28 15.41
N ALA A 52 -8.61 -20.94 15.21
CA ALA A 52 -8.23 -19.66 14.62
C ALA A 52 -8.67 -19.71 13.15
N PHE A 53 -9.63 -18.87 12.78
CA PHE A 53 -9.97 -18.63 11.38
C PHE A 53 -8.87 -17.79 10.74
N SER A 54 -8.68 -17.94 9.43
CA SER A 54 -7.81 -17.06 8.66
C SER A 54 -8.19 -15.61 8.89
N ALA A 55 -7.18 -14.78 9.12
CA ALA A 55 -7.35 -13.35 9.05
C ALA A 55 -7.31 -12.91 7.58
N VAL A 56 -8.36 -12.17 7.19
CA VAL A 56 -8.43 -11.45 5.92
C VAL A 56 -8.30 -9.96 6.20
N SER A 57 -7.49 -9.26 5.42
CA SER A 57 -7.23 -7.83 5.56
C SER A 57 -7.22 -7.09 4.22
N ASP A 58 -7.17 -5.77 4.29
CA ASP A 58 -6.95 -4.86 3.15
C ASP A 58 -7.99 -4.96 2.02
N ILE A 59 -9.24 -5.25 2.37
CA ILE A 59 -10.36 -5.24 1.42
C ILE A 59 -10.45 -3.86 0.75
N THR A 60 -10.18 -3.83 -0.54
CA THR A 60 -10.10 -2.60 -1.34
C THR A 60 -10.92 -2.78 -2.60
N VAL A 61 -11.84 -1.83 -2.87
CA VAL A 61 -12.57 -1.76 -4.13
C VAL A 61 -11.68 -1.08 -5.17
N THR A 62 -11.58 -1.66 -6.35
CA THR A 62 -10.64 -1.29 -7.41
C THR A 62 -11.25 -1.48 -8.79
N ASP A 63 -10.57 -1.03 -9.84
CA ASP A 63 -10.94 -1.26 -11.25
C ASP A 63 -12.42 -0.91 -11.55
N VAL A 64 -12.91 0.17 -10.93
CA VAL A 64 -14.31 0.59 -11.04
C VAL A 64 -14.54 1.21 -12.42
N THR A 65 -15.56 0.72 -13.11
CA THR A 65 -16.04 1.21 -14.39
C THR A 65 -17.54 1.52 -14.30
N THR A 66 -18.16 1.86 -15.43
CA THR A 66 -19.61 2.11 -15.52
C THR A 66 -20.46 0.85 -15.43
N ARG A 67 -19.83 -0.34 -15.54
CA ARG A 67 -20.53 -1.65 -15.63
C ARG A 67 -19.89 -2.76 -14.82
N ALA A 68 -18.74 -2.50 -14.21
CA ALA A 68 -17.97 -3.49 -13.47
C ALA A 68 -17.14 -2.84 -12.36
N LEU A 69 -16.73 -3.64 -11.39
CA LEU A 69 -15.72 -3.30 -10.37
C LEU A 69 -14.97 -4.57 -9.97
N SER A 70 -13.79 -4.40 -9.39
CA SER A 70 -13.04 -5.45 -8.72
C SER A 70 -12.97 -5.21 -7.22
N VAL A 71 -12.83 -6.27 -6.45
CA VAL A 71 -12.43 -6.18 -5.04
C VAL A 71 -11.23 -7.06 -4.82
N VAL A 72 -10.25 -6.51 -4.11
CA VAL A 72 -9.00 -7.20 -3.78
C VAL A 72 -8.81 -7.24 -2.27
N TRP A 73 -8.21 -8.31 -1.78
CA TRP A 73 -7.89 -8.48 -0.37
C TRP A 73 -6.79 -9.53 -0.20
N VAL A 74 -6.22 -9.59 1.01
CA VAL A 74 -5.20 -10.58 1.35
C VAL A 74 -5.60 -11.43 2.55
N SER A 75 -5.11 -12.66 2.57
CA SER A 75 -5.29 -13.66 3.62
C SER A 75 -3.94 -14.06 4.20
N ASP A 76 -3.91 -14.36 5.50
CA ASP A 76 -2.76 -14.96 6.18
C ASP A 76 -2.55 -16.46 5.86
N GLU A 77 -3.37 -17.05 5.01
CA GLU A 77 -3.22 -18.41 4.52
C GLU A 77 -3.51 -18.54 3.02
N PRO A 78 -3.09 -19.64 2.36
CA PRO A 78 -3.44 -19.88 0.98
C PRO A 78 -4.96 -19.98 0.78
N ILE A 79 -5.44 -19.36 -0.30
CA ILE A 79 -6.86 -19.30 -0.64
C ILE A 79 -7.21 -20.47 -1.57
N SER A 80 -8.26 -21.21 -1.22
CA SER A 80 -8.83 -22.24 -2.10
C SER A 80 -9.92 -21.67 -3.01
N THR A 81 -10.76 -20.77 -2.50
CA THR A 81 -11.82 -20.10 -3.25
C THR A 81 -12.02 -18.67 -2.72
N ALA A 82 -12.30 -17.73 -3.62
CA ALA A 82 -12.65 -16.36 -3.28
C ALA A 82 -13.84 -15.93 -4.13
N THR A 83 -14.85 -15.31 -3.53
CA THR A 83 -16.04 -14.79 -4.24
C THR A 83 -16.59 -13.54 -3.55
N LEU A 84 -17.57 -12.91 -4.19
CA LEU A 84 -18.27 -11.72 -3.69
C LEU A 84 -19.77 -11.97 -3.64
N ARG A 85 -20.41 -11.37 -2.64
CA ARG A 85 -21.85 -11.10 -2.64
C ARG A 85 -22.10 -9.62 -2.79
N ILE A 86 -23.05 -9.29 -3.65
CA ILE A 86 -23.41 -7.92 -3.99
C ILE A 86 -24.85 -7.67 -3.57
N TYR A 87 -25.07 -6.55 -2.90
CA TYR A 87 -26.38 -6.16 -2.37
C TYR A 87 -26.75 -4.75 -2.83
N SER A 88 -28.05 -4.49 -2.94
CA SER A 88 -28.57 -3.13 -3.20
C SER A 88 -28.78 -2.30 -1.93
N ASP A 89 -28.58 -2.89 -0.75
CA ASP A 89 -28.77 -2.22 0.54
C ASP A 89 -27.66 -2.55 1.54
N ILE A 90 -27.39 -1.61 2.44
CA ILE A 90 -26.33 -1.70 3.46
C ILE A 90 -26.52 -2.83 4.47
N ASN A 91 -27.74 -3.32 4.63
CA ASN A 91 -28.07 -4.37 5.59
C ASN A 91 -27.91 -5.78 5.01
N GLY A 92 -27.62 -5.90 3.72
CA GLY A 92 -27.44 -7.18 3.05
C GLY A 92 -28.73 -7.98 2.89
N VAL A 93 -29.89 -7.31 2.81
CA VAL A 93 -31.20 -7.99 2.68
C VAL A 93 -31.50 -8.36 1.23
N SER A 94 -31.15 -7.48 0.29
CA SER A 94 -31.49 -7.58 -1.12
C SER A 94 -30.27 -7.96 -1.95
N GLU A 95 -30.00 -9.26 -2.04
CA GLU A 95 -28.86 -9.80 -2.79
C GLU A 95 -29.10 -9.73 -4.32
N LEU A 96 -28.12 -9.20 -5.04
CA LEU A 96 -28.10 -9.05 -6.49
C LEU A 96 -27.18 -10.06 -7.20
N THR A 97 -26.32 -10.77 -6.45
CA THR A 97 -25.30 -11.69 -6.98
C THR A 97 -25.82 -12.65 -8.06
N PRO A 98 -27.00 -13.30 -7.93
CA PRO A 98 -27.48 -14.26 -8.94
C PRO A 98 -27.73 -13.68 -10.35
N GLY A 99 -27.87 -12.35 -10.47
CA GLY A 99 -28.06 -11.66 -11.75
C GLY A 99 -26.79 -11.05 -12.33
N LEU A 100 -25.65 -11.20 -11.65
CA LEU A 100 -24.38 -10.59 -12.01
C LEU A 100 -23.38 -11.65 -12.45
N ASN A 101 -22.36 -11.23 -13.20
CA ASN A 101 -21.25 -12.11 -13.56
C ASN A 101 -20.08 -11.85 -12.59
N VAL A 102 -19.79 -12.84 -11.74
CA VAL A 102 -18.72 -12.79 -10.73
C VAL A 102 -17.59 -13.74 -11.13
N THR A 103 -16.39 -13.21 -11.34
CA THR A 103 -15.20 -13.97 -11.74
C THR A 103 -14.07 -13.79 -10.74
N THR A 104 -13.47 -14.89 -10.29
CA THR A 104 -12.29 -14.87 -9.43
C THR A 104 -11.04 -14.77 -10.29
N ASP A 105 -10.59 -13.56 -10.59
CA ASP A 105 -9.46 -13.35 -11.50
C ASP A 105 -8.17 -13.97 -10.97
N SER A 106 -7.95 -13.89 -9.65
CA SER A 106 -6.77 -14.47 -8.99
C SER A 106 -6.62 -15.99 -9.14
N VAL A 107 -7.66 -16.73 -9.56
CA VAL A 107 -7.57 -18.19 -9.74
C VAL A 107 -6.78 -18.59 -10.98
N VAL A 108 -6.76 -17.74 -12.01
CA VAL A 108 -6.03 -18.01 -13.26
C VAL A 108 -4.60 -17.46 -13.23
N VAL A 109 -4.27 -16.67 -12.20
CA VAL A 109 -2.95 -16.09 -12.00
C VAL A 109 -2.08 -17.06 -11.24
N ALA A 110 -0.92 -17.40 -11.82
CA ALA A 110 0.03 -18.28 -11.17
C ALA A 110 0.40 -17.73 -9.78
N ASN A 111 0.28 -18.58 -8.77
CA ASN A 111 0.64 -18.35 -7.37
C ASN A 111 -0.19 -17.31 -6.59
N ALA A 112 -1.12 -16.53 -7.16
CA ALA A 112 -1.85 -15.50 -6.40
C ALA A 112 -2.60 -16.08 -5.20
N HIS A 113 -3.38 -17.15 -5.38
CA HIS A 113 -4.07 -17.85 -4.30
C HIS A 113 -3.11 -18.53 -3.31
N VAL A 114 -1.97 -19.06 -3.79
CA VAL A 114 -0.91 -19.62 -2.91
C VAL A 114 -0.31 -18.53 -2.03
N GLN A 115 -0.24 -17.30 -2.55
CA GLN A 115 0.21 -16.11 -1.84
C GLN A 115 -0.89 -15.47 -0.98
N GLY A 116 -2.07 -16.06 -0.90
CA GLY A 116 -3.18 -15.51 -0.12
C GLY A 116 -3.77 -14.22 -0.71
N ILE A 117 -3.57 -13.95 -2.01
CA ILE A 117 -4.09 -12.75 -2.66
C ILE A 117 -5.33 -13.11 -3.48
N ALA A 118 -6.43 -12.41 -3.21
CA ALA A 118 -7.67 -12.54 -3.97
C ALA A 118 -7.96 -11.27 -4.77
N LYS A 119 -8.42 -11.47 -6.01
CA LYS A 119 -9.05 -10.45 -6.84
C LYS A 119 -10.31 -11.06 -7.44
N VAL A 120 -11.46 -10.43 -7.21
CA VAL A 120 -12.73 -10.85 -7.78
C VAL A 120 -13.37 -9.68 -8.51
N THR A 121 -13.65 -9.88 -9.80
CA THR A 121 -14.36 -8.93 -10.65
C THR A 121 -15.86 -9.25 -10.66
N VAL A 122 -16.68 -8.20 -10.58
CA VAL A 122 -18.12 -8.26 -10.84
C VAL A 122 -18.45 -7.41 -12.05
N SER A 123 -19.20 -7.95 -12.99
CA SER A 123 -19.70 -7.25 -14.17
C SER A 123 -21.21 -7.40 -14.34
N GLY A 124 -21.80 -6.50 -15.14
CA GLY A 124 -23.25 -6.41 -15.32
C GLY A 124 -23.93 -5.40 -14.39
N LEU A 125 -23.14 -4.51 -13.78
CA LEU A 125 -23.63 -3.45 -12.89
C LEU A 125 -24.25 -2.30 -13.70
N ALA A 126 -25.15 -1.55 -13.07
CA ALA A 126 -25.63 -0.26 -13.58
C ALA A 126 -24.58 0.82 -13.30
N ALA A 127 -24.57 1.86 -14.14
CA ALA A 127 -23.69 3.02 -13.97
C ALA A 127 -24.23 3.93 -12.88
N ASP A 128 -23.36 4.74 -12.28
CA ASP A 128 -23.71 5.71 -11.23
C ASP A 128 -24.55 5.12 -10.08
N THR A 129 -24.28 3.87 -9.69
CA THR A 129 -25.10 3.12 -8.75
C THR A 129 -24.27 2.66 -7.56
N ASP A 130 -24.82 2.87 -6.36
CA ASP A 130 -24.24 2.39 -5.10
C ASP A 130 -24.53 0.89 -4.92
N TYR A 131 -23.49 0.13 -4.62
CA TYR A 131 -23.50 -1.30 -4.33
C TYR A 131 -22.84 -1.56 -2.99
N TYR A 132 -23.33 -2.59 -2.31
CA TYR A 132 -22.83 -3.01 -1.01
C TYR A 132 -22.24 -4.40 -1.12
N ILE A 133 -21.00 -4.56 -0.67
CA ILE A 133 -20.17 -5.72 -0.97
C ILE A 133 -19.84 -6.50 0.30
N GLN A 134 -19.93 -7.82 0.19
CA GLN A 134 -19.37 -8.78 1.14
C GLN A 134 -18.40 -9.72 0.41
N THR A 135 -17.23 -9.92 0.98
CA THR A 135 -16.23 -10.88 0.53
C THR A 135 -16.45 -12.24 1.19
N GLU A 136 -16.21 -13.31 0.44
CA GLU A 136 -16.16 -14.68 0.96
C GLU A 136 -14.83 -15.32 0.56
N THR A 137 -14.09 -15.83 1.54
CA THR A 137 -12.79 -16.48 1.34
C THR A 137 -12.82 -17.85 1.98
N VAL A 138 -12.48 -18.89 1.22
CA VAL A 138 -12.31 -20.25 1.73
C VAL A 138 -10.83 -20.58 1.73
N GLY A 139 -10.27 -20.76 2.92
CA GLY A 139 -8.89 -21.20 3.14
C GLY A 139 -8.82 -22.60 3.77
N SER A 140 -7.67 -22.95 4.35
CA SER A 140 -7.49 -24.24 5.04
C SER A 140 -8.18 -24.26 6.41
N THR A 141 -8.35 -23.09 7.03
CA THR A 141 -9.00 -22.93 8.34
C THR A 141 -10.53 -22.83 8.25
N GLY A 142 -11.08 -22.59 7.07
CA GLY A 142 -12.53 -22.54 6.83
C GLY A 142 -12.98 -21.39 5.94
N LEU A 143 -14.27 -21.07 6.02
CA LEU A 143 -14.91 -19.94 5.34
C LEU A 143 -14.85 -18.69 6.22
N VAL A 144 -14.35 -17.60 5.65
CA VAL A 144 -14.32 -16.26 6.24
C VAL A 144 -15.18 -15.34 5.38
N THR A 145 -16.13 -14.65 6.01
CA THR A 145 -17.00 -13.66 5.34
C THR A 145 -16.81 -12.28 5.94
N LEU A 146 -16.44 -11.29 5.13
CA LEU A 146 -16.20 -9.92 5.61
C LEU A 146 -16.92 -8.85 4.77
N PRO A 147 -17.49 -7.82 5.42
CA PRO A 147 -17.62 -7.68 6.87
C PRO A 147 -18.60 -8.71 7.45
N ALA A 148 -18.31 -9.22 8.66
CA ALA A 148 -19.08 -10.29 9.30
C ALA A 148 -20.42 -9.79 9.89
N PHE A 149 -20.49 -8.52 10.32
CA PHE A 149 -21.68 -7.89 10.89
C PHE A 149 -21.73 -6.40 10.53
N SER A 150 -22.93 -5.96 10.09
CA SER A 150 -23.42 -4.59 9.84
C SER A 150 -22.43 -3.54 9.29
N SER A 151 -22.86 -2.88 8.21
CA SER A 151 -22.11 -1.98 7.31
C SER A 151 -21.22 -2.73 6.32
N LEU A 152 -21.86 -3.21 5.25
CA LEU A 152 -21.20 -3.73 4.06
C LEU A 152 -20.32 -2.66 3.40
N THR A 153 -19.30 -3.08 2.65
CA THR A 153 -18.40 -2.16 1.94
C THR A 153 -19.14 -1.49 0.80
N LEU A 154 -19.24 -0.15 0.84
CA LEU A 154 -19.88 0.65 -0.22
C LEU A 154 -18.93 0.83 -1.41
N ALA A 155 -19.46 0.64 -2.61
CA ALA A 155 -18.83 1.01 -3.87
C ALA A 155 -19.84 1.70 -4.77
N ARG A 156 -19.44 2.75 -5.49
CA ARG A 156 -20.27 3.39 -6.53
C ARG A 156 -19.62 3.18 -7.87
N THR A 157 -20.37 2.67 -8.84
CA THR A 157 -19.89 2.56 -10.22
C THR A 157 -19.70 3.93 -10.85
N ALA A 158 -18.81 4.01 -11.83
CA ALA A 158 -18.58 5.26 -12.56
C ALA A 158 -19.85 5.72 -13.27
N LEU A 159 -19.97 7.04 -13.46
CA LEU A 159 -21.11 7.69 -14.08
C LEU A 159 -21.14 7.41 -15.59
N GLU A 160 -20.06 7.74 -16.27
CA GLU A 160 -19.97 7.60 -17.73
C GLU A 160 -18.52 7.52 -18.19
N THR A 161 -18.31 6.87 -19.33
CA THR A 161 -17.02 6.86 -20.00
C THR A 161 -17.00 8.00 -21.02
N ASN A 162 -16.09 8.95 -20.83
CA ASN A 162 -15.86 10.02 -21.80
C ASN A 162 -14.41 9.95 -22.26
N LYS A 163 -14.17 9.60 -23.52
CA LYS A 163 -12.81 9.48 -24.07
C LYS A 163 -12.28 10.78 -24.67
N VAL A 164 -12.90 11.92 -24.34
CA VAL A 164 -12.37 13.24 -24.69
C VAL A 164 -12.19 14.12 -23.46
N ASN A 165 -11.12 14.92 -23.46
CA ASN A 165 -10.81 15.86 -22.39
C ASN A 165 -11.62 17.15 -22.47
N ALA A 166 -11.35 18.09 -21.56
CA ALA A 166 -12.03 19.39 -21.51
C ALA A 166 -11.89 20.23 -22.79
N SER A 167 -10.88 19.95 -23.61
CA SER A 167 -10.64 20.59 -24.91
C SER A 167 -11.22 19.81 -26.09
N SER A 168 -12.04 18.78 -25.84
CA SER A 168 -12.60 17.87 -26.86
C SER A 168 -11.54 17.09 -27.67
N LEU A 169 -10.32 16.96 -27.14
CA LEU A 169 -9.30 16.08 -27.70
C LEU A 169 -9.39 14.69 -27.05
N PRO A 170 -8.98 13.62 -27.74
CA PRO A 170 -8.93 12.29 -27.14
C PRO A 170 -8.12 12.28 -25.83
N ILE A 171 -8.63 11.60 -24.80
CA ILE A 171 -7.83 11.25 -23.63
C ILE A 171 -6.89 10.12 -24.05
N VAL A 172 -5.60 10.33 -23.88
CA VAL A 172 -4.56 9.38 -24.23
C VAL A 172 -3.68 9.21 -23.02
N ASN A 173 -4.11 8.37 -22.08
CA ASN A 173 -3.21 7.98 -21.00
C ASN A 173 -2.42 6.74 -21.45
N ASP A 174 -1.24 6.54 -20.88
CA ASP A 174 -0.39 5.40 -21.21
C ASP A 174 -0.72 4.13 -20.42
N VAL A 175 -0.20 3.02 -20.92
CA VAL A 175 -0.08 1.80 -20.13
C VAL A 175 1.20 1.88 -19.33
N LEU A 176 1.08 2.00 -18.01
CA LEU A 176 2.23 2.07 -17.13
C LEU A 176 2.72 0.67 -16.78
N VAL A 177 4.01 0.43 -16.94
CA VAL A 177 4.66 -0.81 -16.51
C VAL A 177 5.51 -0.58 -15.26
N HIS A 178 5.41 -1.53 -14.33
CA HIS A 178 6.11 -1.50 -13.06
C HIS A 178 6.73 -2.87 -12.75
N ASP A 179 8.04 -2.91 -12.56
CA ASP A 179 8.76 -4.15 -12.27
C ASP A 179 8.78 -4.43 -10.76
N VAL A 180 8.41 -5.66 -10.41
CA VAL A 180 8.32 -6.16 -9.05
C VAL A 180 9.11 -7.46 -8.92
N PHE A 181 9.98 -7.48 -7.92
CA PHE A 181 10.85 -8.60 -7.60
C PHE A 181 10.54 -9.14 -6.21
N PHE A 182 11.03 -10.35 -5.94
CA PHE A 182 11.13 -10.90 -4.60
C PHE A 182 11.98 -9.97 -3.71
N PRO A 183 11.97 -10.18 -2.39
CA PRO A 183 12.82 -9.42 -1.47
C PRO A 183 14.31 -9.40 -1.84
N ASP A 184 14.81 -10.37 -2.61
CA ASP A 184 16.19 -10.41 -3.11
C ASP A 184 16.51 -9.32 -4.16
N GLY A 185 15.50 -8.63 -4.69
CA GLY A 185 15.60 -7.56 -5.67
C GLY A 185 15.92 -8.02 -7.10
N VAL A 186 15.93 -9.33 -7.38
CA VAL A 186 16.35 -9.86 -8.68
C VAL A 186 15.41 -10.92 -9.23
N THR A 187 14.82 -11.76 -8.37
CA THR A 187 13.91 -12.83 -8.82
C THR A 187 12.53 -12.23 -9.13
N PRO A 188 11.95 -12.44 -10.32
CA PRO A 188 10.59 -11.99 -10.64
C PRO A 188 9.55 -12.52 -9.65
N ALA A 189 8.56 -11.70 -9.27
CA ALA A 189 7.52 -12.05 -8.29
C ALA A 189 6.12 -12.27 -8.89
N PRO A 190 5.91 -13.27 -9.75
CA PRO A 190 4.60 -13.51 -10.35
C PRO A 190 3.55 -13.85 -9.29
N GLY A 191 2.32 -13.38 -9.49
CA GLY A 191 1.21 -13.53 -8.54
C GLY A 191 1.13 -12.43 -7.48
N THR A 192 2.15 -11.57 -7.36
CA THR A 192 2.07 -10.31 -6.62
C THR A 192 1.10 -9.36 -7.32
N LEU A 193 0.33 -8.59 -6.53
CA LEU A 193 -0.63 -7.62 -7.04
C LEU A 193 -0.12 -6.19 -6.83
N VAL A 194 -0.16 -5.37 -7.88
CA VAL A 194 0.11 -3.94 -7.81
C VAL A 194 -1.22 -3.19 -7.84
N ILE A 195 -1.45 -2.33 -6.85
CA ILE A 195 -2.56 -1.37 -6.82
C ILE A 195 -2.02 0.03 -7.09
N VAL A 196 -2.56 0.73 -8.08
CA VAL A 196 -2.14 2.08 -8.47
C VAL A 196 -3.27 3.06 -8.17
N ASN A 197 -2.98 4.06 -7.33
CA ASN A 197 -3.90 5.14 -6.99
C ASN A 197 -3.38 6.48 -7.55
N ALA A 198 -4.18 7.14 -8.38
CA ALA A 198 -3.95 8.53 -8.79
C ALA A 198 -4.38 9.47 -7.64
N GLN A 199 -3.39 9.95 -6.87
CA GLN A 199 -3.62 10.53 -5.55
C GLN A 199 -4.49 11.79 -5.60
N GLY A 200 -5.66 11.75 -4.97
CA GLY A 200 -6.60 12.88 -4.93
C GLY A 200 -7.37 13.13 -6.23
N LEU A 201 -7.04 12.41 -7.32
CA LEU A 201 -7.65 12.57 -8.63
C LEU A 201 -8.73 11.50 -8.89
N SER A 202 -8.45 10.24 -8.52
CA SER A 202 -9.35 9.10 -8.72
C SER A 202 -10.04 8.68 -7.42
N ALA A 203 -11.32 8.30 -7.49
CA ALA A 203 -12.04 7.72 -6.38
C ALA A 203 -11.62 6.27 -6.06
N TYR A 204 -11.22 5.51 -7.08
CA TYR A 204 -10.86 4.11 -6.98
C TYR A 204 -9.52 3.84 -7.67
N PRO A 205 -8.65 2.99 -7.09
CA PRO A 205 -7.39 2.63 -7.73
C PRO A 205 -7.60 1.57 -8.82
N LEU A 206 -6.58 1.38 -9.65
CA LEU A 206 -6.47 0.29 -10.61
C LEU A 206 -5.58 -0.83 -10.08
N THR A 207 -5.71 -2.04 -10.61
CA THR A 207 -4.86 -3.16 -10.23
C THR A 207 -4.35 -3.98 -11.41
N SER A 208 -3.16 -4.56 -11.25
CA SER A 208 -2.57 -5.54 -12.18
C SER A 208 -1.78 -6.57 -11.39
N PHE A 209 -1.85 -7.84 -11.76
CA PHE A 209 -0.86 -8.79 -11.26
C PHE A 209 0.44 -8.69 -12.05
N VAL A 210 1.51 -9.13 -11.41
CA VAL A 210 2.85 -9.25 -11.97
C VAL A 210 2.93 -10.51 -12.84
N GLY A 211 3.40 -10.35 -14.08
CA GLY A 211 3.58 -11.45 -15.05
C GLY A 211 2.31 -11.84 -15.81
N GLU A 212 1.29 -11.00 -15.82
CA GLU A 212 0.05 -11.21 -16.59
C GLU A 212 0.12 -10.67 -18.03
N ASN A 213 -0.89 -11.03 -18.83
CA ASN A 213 -1.18 -10.41 -20.13
C ASN A 213 -0.03 -10.45 -21.16
N GLY A 214 0.88 -11.40 -21.03
CA GLY A 214 2.02 -11.59 -21.94
C GLY A 214 3.20 -10.63 -21.69
N PHE A 215 3.16 -9.82 -20.63
CA PHE A 215 4.30 -9.04 -20.18
C PHE A 215 5.38 -9.92 -19.53
N ALA A 216 6.56 -9.34 -19.30
CA ALA A 216 7.66 -10.03 -18.64
C ALA A 216 7.23 -10.49 -17.22
N PRO A 217 7.80 -11.59 -16.69
CA PRO A 217 7.33 -12.21 -15.43
C PRO A 217 7.51 -11.35 -14.18
N GLN A 218 8.30 -10.27 -14.26
CA GLN A 218 8.48 -9.28 -13.20
C GLN A 218 7.58 -8.05 -13.37
N THR A 219 6.90 -7.91 -14.51
CA THR A 219 6.22 -6.66 -14.88
C THR A 219 4.73 -6.75 -14.57
N ALA A 220 4.21 -5.76 -13.85
CA ALA A 220 2.78 -5.44 -13.81
C ALA A 220 2.49 -4.33 -14.84
N ALA A 221 1.39 -4.45 -15.58
CA ALA A 221 1.01 -3.49 -16.62
C ALA A 221 -0.37 -2.91 -16.30
N ILE A 222 -0.42 -1.59 -16.10
CA ILE A 222 -1.60 -0.87 -15.62
C ILE A 222 -2.09 0.04 -16.74
N ASP A 223 -3.26 -0.28 -17.28
CA ASP A 223 -3.92 0.57 -18.28
C ASP A 223 -4.61 1.76 -17.58
N THR A 224 -3.94 2.91 -17.59
CA THR A 224 -4.40 4.11 -16.89
C THR A 224 -5.57 4.81 -17.60
N ASN A 225 -5.98 4.36 -18.79
CA ASN A 225 -7.21 4.82 -19.44
C ASN A 225 -8.48 4.36 -18.70
N ASN A 226 -8.34 3.48 -17.71
CA ASN A 226 -9.42 2.98 -16.88
C ASN A 226 -9.58 3.76 -15.57
N PHE A 227 -8.78 4.82 -15.34
CA PHE A 227 -9.04 5.71 -14.22
C PHE A 227 -10.33 6.51 -14.44
N PHE A 228 -11.09 6.66 -13.36
CA PHE A 228 -12.22 7.56 -13.29
C PHE A 228 -11.99 8.59 -12.19
N GLY A 229 -12.24 9.86 -12.51
CA GLY A 229 -12.15 10.96 -11.58
C GLY A 229 -13.12 10.80 -10.41
N THR A 230 -12.95 11.63 -9.38
CA THR A 230 -13.88 11.69 -8.25
C THR A 230 -15.31 12.09 -8.63
N ASP A 231 -15.51 12.63 -9.83
CA ASP A 231 -16.82 12.96 -10.42
C ASP A 231 -17.46 11.78 -11.19
N GLY A 232 -16.81 10.62 -11.23
CA GLY A 232 -17.28 9.42 -11.91
C GLY A 232 -17.08 9.40 -13.42
N ARG A 233 -16.32 10.34 -14.01
CA ARG A 233 -15.99 10.36 -15.45
C ARG A 233 -14.57 9.89 -15.69
N SER A 234 -14.25 9.52 -16.93
CA SER A 234 -12.88 9.14 -17.30
C SER A 234 -11.89 10.26 -16.95
N LEU A 235 -10.77 9.88 -16.34
CA LEU A 235 -9.72 10.78 -15.90
C LEU A 235 -8.61 10.88 -16.96
N GLU A 236 -8.28 12.08 -17.38
CA GLU A 236 -7.02 12.37 -18.07
C GLU A 236 -5.94 12.62 -17.02
N LEU A 237 -4.82 11.92 -17.13
CA LEU A 237 -3.67 12.12 -16.27
C LEU A 237 -2.73 13.12 -16.91
N ALA A 238 -2.41 14.20 -16.19
CA ALA A 238 -1.36 15.10 -16.61
C ALA A 238 0.00 14.43 -16.46
N ALA A 239 1.01 14.95 -17.16
CA ALA A 239 2.39 14.61 -16.89
C ALA A 239 2.74 15.00 -15.44
N ASP A 240 3.57 14.20 -14.78
CA ASP A 240 4.05 14.44 -13.41
C ASP A 240 2.98 14.34 -12.30
N ASP A 241 1.78 13.85 -12.61
CA ASP A 241 0.75 13.54 -11.60
C ASP A 241 1.24 12.46 -10.64
N ALA A 242 1.02 12.66 -9.34
CA ALA A 242 1.49 11.76 -8.31
C ALA A 242 0.67 10.46 -8.25
N LEU A 243 1.37 9.33 -8.36
CA LEU A 243 0.81 7.99 -8.24
C LEU A 243 1.30 7.33 -6.95
N LYS A 244 0.39 6.66 -6.24
CA LYS A 244 0.73 5.77 -5.12
C LYS A 244 0.56 4.33 -5.55
N LEU A 245 1.64 3.57 -5.54
CA LEU A 245 1.68 2.15 -5.83
C LEU A 245 1.71 1.38 -4.51
N THR A 246 0.76 0.48 -4.31
CA THR A 246 0.79 -0.49 -3.20
C THR A 246 1.02 -1.88 -3.78
N VAL A 247 2.12 -2.52 -3.40
CA VAL A 247 2.53 -3.81 -3.92
C VAL A 247 2.25 -4.88 -2.87
N PHE A 248 1.26 -5.75 -3.11
CA PHE A 248 0.87 -6.86 -2.24
C PHE A 248 1.63 -8.12 -2.61
N ARG A 249 2.59 -8.49 -1.77
CA ARG A 249 3.40 -9.71 -1.87
C ARG A 249 2.74 -10.91 -1.18
N GLY A 250 1.77 -10.68 -0.30
CA GLY A 250 1.05 -11.74 0.42
C GLY A 250 2.02 -12.70 1.13
N LEU A 251 1.76 -14.00 1.02
CA LEU A 251 2.56 -15.06 1.64
C LEU A 251 3.92 -15.34 0.97
N LEU A 252 4.30 -14.58 -0.07
CA LEU A 252 5.73 -14.52 -0.45
C LEU A 252 6.57 -13.97 0.69
N CYS A 253 5.95 -13.11 1.49
CA CYS A 253 6.51 -12.59 2.71
C CYS A 253 5.89 -13.27 3.93
N ASN A 254 6.58 -13.18 5.07
CA ASN A 254 6.15 -13.84 6.29
C ASN A 254 4.69 -13.49 6.66
N THR A 255 4.09 -14.28 7.54
CA THR A 255 2.67 -14.13 7.94
C THR A 255 2.38 -12.84 8.73
N GLU A 256 3.37 -11.98 8.95
CA GLU A 256 3.15 -10.66 9.54
C GLU A 256 2.59 -9.73 8.46
N PHE A 257 1.29 -9.42 8.55
CA PHE A 257 0.58 -8.54 7.60
C PHE A 257 1.32 -7.25 7.24
N ALA A 258 2.05 -6.67 8.20
CA ALA A 258 2.84 -5.45 7.99
C ALA A 258 3.91 -5.58 6.89
N ASN A 259 4.42 -6.81 6.65
CA ASN A 259 5.45 -7.07 5.65
C ASN A 259 4.90 -7.70 4.36
N GLN A 260 3.59 -7.97 4.30
CA GLN A 260 2.95 -8.54 3.11
C GLN A 260 2.73 -7.52 2.00
N LYS A 261 3.02 -6.23 2.26
CA LYS A 261 2.96 -5.18 1.26
C LYS A 261 3.98 -4.09 1.52
N TYR A 262 4.28 -3.32 0.48
CA TYR A 262 4.98 -2.04 0.61
C TYR A 262 4.33 -1.00 -0.27
N ILE A 263 4.68 0.27 -0.04
CA ILE A 263 4.16 1.41 -0.77
C ILE A 263 5.31 2.11 -1.45
N GLU A 264 5.13 2.43 -2.71
CA GLU A 264 5.99 3.34 -3.45
C GLU A 264 5.15 4.51 -3.95
N HIS A 265 5.81 5.66 -4.12
CA HIS A 265 5.23 6.75 -4.86
C HIS A 265 6.00 6.93 -6.18
N ARG A 266 5.24 7.18 -7.24
CA ARG A 266 5.70 7.32 -8.63
C ARG A 266 5.01 8.53 -9.25
N ARG A 267 5.41 8.87 -10.47
CA ARG A 267 4.74 9.89 -11.28
C ARG A 267 4.14 9.28 -12.52
N THR A 268 3.27 10.02 -13.19
CA THR A 268 2.93 9.76 -14.58
C THR A 268 4.05 10.32 -15.46
N PRO A 269 4.35 9.64 -16.58
CA PRO A 269 5.36 10.11 -17.50
C PRO A 269 4.90 11.34 -18.30
N VAL A 270 5.86 11.96 -18.99
CA VAL A 270 5.57 13.08 -19.89
C VAL A 270 5.12 12.49 -21.23
N HIS A 271 3.93 12.88 -21.67
CA HIS A 271 3.38 12.54 -22.99
C HIS A 271 4.16 13.28 -24.09
N GLU A 272 5.27 12.70 -24.56
CA GLU A 272 6.14 13.31 -25.59
C GLU A 272 5.77 12.89 -27.02
N GLU A 273 4.69 12.14 -27.21
CA GLU A 273 4.38 11.45 -28.45
C GLU A 273 3.82 12.40 -29.53
N THR A 274 4.23 12.15 -30.78
CA THR A 274 3.68 12.84 -31.95
C THR A 274 3.43 11.85 -33.09
N PRO A 275 2.16 11.49 -33.41
CA PRO A 275 0.92 11.97 -32.80
C PRO A 275 0.71 11.39 -31.39
N VAL A 276 -0.11 12.04 -30.57
CA VAL A 276 -0.49 11.57 -29.24
C VAL A 276 -1.22 10.23 -29.36
N ILE A 277 -0.56 9.14 -28.97
CA ILE A 277 -1.04 7.77 -28.98
C ILE A 277 -0.67 7.10 -27.66
N THR A 278 -1.44 6.10 -27.23
CA THR A 278 -1.13 5.34 -26.02
C THR A 278 0.13 4.53 -26.21
N GLU A 279 1.10 4.70 -25.32
CA GLU A 279 2.34 3.93 -25.28
C GLU A 279 2.44 3.04 -24.03
N VAL A 280 3.48 2.22 -24.01
CA VAL A 280 3.82 1.39 -22.84
C VAL A 280 5.05 2.00 -22.20
N GLU A 281 4.88 2.57 -21.02
CA GLU A 281 5.90 3.39 -20.38
C GLU A 281 6.24 2.93 -18.97
N LEU A 282 7.50 3.03 -18.58
CA LEU A 282 7.92 2.73 -17.21
C LEU A 282 7.39 3.80 -16.26
N THR A 283 6.85 3.40 -15.11
CA THR A 283 6.48 4.34 -14.05
C THR A 283 7.70 5.14 -13.57
N PRO A 284 7.78 6.46 -13.85
CA PRO A 284 8.94 7.24 -13.43
C PRO A 284 9.07 7.30 -11.91
N LYS A 285 10.32 7.28 -11.44
CA LYS A 285 10.62 7.52 -10.03
C LYS A 285 10.39 8.99 -9.71
N CYS A 286 10.05 9.27 -8.45
CA CYS A 286 10.03 10.65 -7.98
C CYS A 286 11.43 11.20 -7.76
N TYR A 287 11.48 12.50 -7.50
CA TYR A 287 12.74 13.14 -7.15
C TYR A 287 13.34 12.45 -5.93
N ILE A 288 14.65 12.18 -5.99
CA ILE A 288 15.36 11.33 -5.02
C ILE A 288 15.21 11.79 -3.56
N SER A 289 14.99 13.08 -3.34
CA SER A 289 14.76 13.64 -1.99
C SER A 289 13.29 13.92 -1.68
N ASP A 290 12.37 13.67 -2.61
CA ASP A 290 10.90 13.71 -2.46
C ASP A 290 10.30 12.33 -2.77
N PRO A 291 10.60 11.29 -1.95
CA PRO A 291 10.04 9.96 -2.12
C PRO A 291 8.53 9.89 -1.83
N PHE A 292 7.89 10.94 -1.28
CA PHE A 292 6.44 11.03 -1.11
C PHE A 292 5.73 11.60 -2.36
N CYS A 293 6.48 12.23 -3.25
CA CYS A 293 6.05 12.77 -4.55
C CYS A 293 5.02 13.89 -4.43
N ASP A 294 5.18 14.76 -3.45
CA ASP A 294 4.29 15.92 -3.25
C ASP A 294 4.89 17.24 -3.78
N ASN A 295 6.02 17.16 -4.48
CA ASN A 295 6.80 18.28 -5.02
C ASN A 295 7.46 19.16 -3.95
N THR A 296 7.46 18.75 -2.68
CA THR A 296 8.08 19.51 -1.59
C THR A 296 8.87 18.59 -0.66
N VAL A 297 10.17 18.86 -0.47
CA VAL A 297 10.97 18.07 0.46
C VAL A 297 10.70 18.54 1.89
N ASN A 298 9.94 17.77 2.65
CA ASN A 298 9.49 18.15 3.98
C ASN A 298 9.56 16.99 5.00
N VAL A 299 8.87 17.12 6.14
CA VAL A 299 8.90 16.11 7.21
C VAL A 299 8.24 14.79 6.79
N LEU A 300 7.31 14.82 5.84
CA LEU A 300 6.63 13.64 5.32
C LEU A 300 7.60 12.72 4.58
N ASP A 301 8.52 13.28 3.78
CA ASP A 301 9.57 12.51 3.10
C ASP A 301 10.50 11.80 4.09
N VAL A 302 10.96 12.55 5.09
CA VAL A 302 11.83 12.01 6.14
C VAL A 302 11.11 10.92 6.91
N GLN A 303 9.84 11.14 7.29
CA GLN A 303 9.04 10.14 7.99
C GLN A 303 8.80 8.91 7.12
N PHE A 304 8.61 9.08 5.81
CA PHE A 304 8.38 7.99 4.88
C PHE A 304 9.60 7.05 4.79
N VAL A 305 10.81 7.60 4.71
CA VAL A 305 12.06 6.81 4.81
C VAL A 305 12.19 6.16 6.18
N LEU A 306 11.93 6.91 7.27
CA LEU A 306 12.05 6.41 8.64
C LEU A 306 11.11 5.24 8.96
N ASN A 307 9.96 5.15 8.29
CA ASN A 307 9.03 4.02 8.44
C ASN A 307 9.62 2.68 7.99
N SER A 308 10.70 2.70 7.19
CA SER A 308 11.40 1.49 6.72
C SER A 308 12.85 1.40 7.21
N PHE A 309 13.22 2.23 8.20
CA PHE A 309 14.59 2.32 8.69
C PHE A 309 15.10 0.99 9.28
N GLY A 310 16.31 0.60 8.89
CA GLY A 310 16.97 -0.63 9.32
C GLY A 310 16.64 -1.86 8.47
N ASN A 311 15.74 -1.74 7.49
CA ASN A 311 15.44 -2.82 6.55
C ASN A 311 16.52 -2.89 5.45
N ASN A 312 16.83 -4.10 5.00
CA ASN A 312 17.89 -4.37 4.03
C ASN A 312 17.36 -5.22 2.89
N LEU A 313 17.95 -5.08 1.71
CA LEU A 313 17.68 -5.96 0.58
C LEU A 313 17.80 -7.43 1.02
N GLY A 314 16.82 -8.23 0.62
CA GLY A 314 16.62 -9.61 1.06
C GLY A 314 15.59 -9.78 2.17
N THR A 315 15.15 -8.70 2.86
CA THR A 315 14.08 -8.78 3.87
C THR A 315 12.72 -8.38 3.30
N CYS A 316 11.65 -8.97 3.84
CA CYS A 316 10.29 -8.65 3.39
C CYS A 316 9.83 -7.23 3.72
N ALA A 317 10.39 -6.64 4.77
CA ALA A 317 10.12 -5.25 5.14
C ALA A 317 10.91 -4.24 4.27
N TYR A 318 11.83 -4.70 3.43
CA TYR A 318 12.56 -3.83 2.51
C TYR A 318 11.63 -3.24 1.47
N ASN A 319 11.76 -1.92 1.27
CA ASN A 319 11.00 -1.13 0.33
C ASN A 319 11.98 -0.39 -0.59
N PRO A 320 12.14 -0.81 -1.85
CA PRO A 320 13.07 -0.18 -2.80
C PRO A 320 12.68 1.26 -3.17
N GLY A 321 11.45 1.69 -2.87
CA GLY A 321 11.00 3.06 -3.08
C GLY A 321 11.61 4.09 -2.11
N VAL A 322 12.18 3.64 -0.98
CA VAL A 322 12.77 4.53 0.06
C VAL A 322 14.25 4.28 0.34
N ASP A 323 14.87 3.33 -0.38
CA ASP A 323 16.33 3.20 -0.50
C ASP A 323 16.82 4.20 -1.55
N VAL A 324 16.81 5.47 -1.17
CA VAL A 324 16.99 6.60 -2.09
C VAL A 324 18.40 6.67 -2.65
N ILE A 325 19.40 6.12 -1.96
CA ILE A 325 20.77 6.01 -2.50
C ILE A 325 21.03 4.66 -3.20
N SER A 326 20.07 3.73 -3.14
CA SER A 326 20.09 2.43 -3.83
C SER A 326 21.31 1.57 -3.48
N ASP A 327 21.69 1.54 -2.20
CA ASP A 327 22.81 0.73 -1.69
C ASP A 327 22.36 -0.61 -1.07
N GLY A 328 21.05 -0.87 -1.08
CA GLY A 328 20.43 -2.06 -0.52
C GLY A 328 20.19 -1.99 0.99
N GLN A 329 20.41 -0.84 1.64
CA GLN A 329 20.25 -0.67 3.08
C GLN A 329 19.51 0.63 3.41
N ILE A 330 18.32 0.55 3.97
CA ILE A 330 17.57 1.75 4.37
C ILE A 330 18.11 2.22 5.73
N ASN A 331 18.96 3.23 5.74
CA ASN A 331 19.69 3.67 6.92
C ASN A 331 19.81 5.20 7.03
N VAL A 332 20.74 5.69 7.87
CA VAL A 332 20.92 7.13 8.13
C VAL A 332 21.37 7.91 6.88
N LEU A 333 21.99 7.24 5.91
CA LEU A 333 22.42 7.84 4.66
C LEU A 333 21.24 8.20 3.76
N ASP A 334 20.19 7.37 3.70
CA ASP A 334 18.94 7.68 3.00
C ASP A 334 18.24 8.88 3.63
N VAL A 335 18.13 8.89 4.96
CA VAL A 335 17.54 9.99 5.71
C VAL A 335 18.33 11.28 5.49
N GLN A 336 19.67 11.21 5.54
CA GLN A 336 20.53 12.37 5.28
C GLN A 336 20.38 12.86 3.83
N ARG A 337 20.19 11.96 2.85
CA ARG A 337 20.00 12.34 1.45
C ARG A 337 18.76 13.20 1.28
N VAL A 338 17.65 12.84 1.91
CA VAL A 338 16.40 13.63 1.94
C VAL A 338 16.64 14.96 2.67
N LEU A 339 17.24 14.92 3.88
CA LEU A 339 17.49 16.11 4.69
C LEU A 339 18.39 17.16 4.02
N ASN A 340 19.27 16.75 3.09
CA ASN A 340 20.11 17.69 2.34
C ASN A 340 19.30 18.68 1.49
N ASP A 341 18.10 18.29 1.06
CA ASP A 341 17.23 19.12 0.23
C ASP A 341 16.00 19.64 1.03
N PHE A 342 16.00 19.51 2.36
CA PHE A 342 14.86 19.87 3.21
C PHE A 342 14.42 21.34 3.05
N GLY A 343 13.13 21.55 2.84
CA GLY A 343 12.52 22.85 2.60
C GLY A 343 12.57 23.32 1.15
N ASN A 344 13.20 22.57 0.25
CA ASN A 344 13.20 22.87 -1.18
C ASN A 344 11.94 22.31 -1.86
N THR A 345 11.50 22.99 -2.92
CA THR A 345 10.57 22.43 -3.89
C THR A 345 11.34 21.61 -4.92
N VAL A 346 10.75 20.51 -5.39
CA VAL A 346 11.33 19.71 -6.48
C VAL A 346 11.48 20.59 -7.73
N PRO A 347 12.63 20.55 -8.43
CA PRO A 347 12.78 21.26 -9.70
C PRO A 347 11.70 20.78 -10.68
N SER A 348 10.98 21.68 -11.35
CA SER A 348 10.07 21.27 -12.43
C SER A 348 10.89 20.55 -13.49
N VAL A 349 10.54 19.30 -13.78
CA VAL A 349 11.08 18.60 -14.94
C VAL A 349 10.40 19.26 -16.14
N ASN A 350 11.13 20.17 -16.80
CA ASN A 350 10.65 20.85 -18.00
C ASN A 350 10.74 19.94 -19.22
#